data_AF-A0A9D6SA43-F1
#
_entry.id   AF-A0A9D6SA43-F1
#
_cell.length_a   1.000
_cell.length_b   1.000
_cell.length_c   1.000
_cell.angle_alpha   90.00
_cell.angle_beta   90.00
_cell.angle_gamma   90.00
#
_symmetry.space_group_name_H-M   'P 1'
#
loop_
_entity.id
_entity.type
_entity.pdbx_description
1 polymer ?
#
loop_
_entity_poly.entity_id
_entity_poly.type
_entity_poly.pdbx_seq_one_letter_code
_entity_poly.pdbx_strand_id
1 'polypeptide(L)'
;VVERLSLTPEELDTFKYEEGLLARGKSIAGLEVISGAASALADEVGKHYHYWDTRRNERGERLTPLERVYLLGGGANLKGLGDYIASRVQAEVTRPNVWENINSFEEYIPPIDRRASLQYATAIGLALRGM
;
A
#
# COMPACT_ATOMS: atom_id res chain seq x y z
N VAL A 1 4.15 -15.70 -5.67
CA VAL A 1 3.41 -15.77 -4.38
C VAL A 1 2.01 -16.31 -4.59
N VAL A 2 1.21 -15.71 -5.49
CA VAL A 2 -0.18 -16.12 -5.80
C VAL A 2 -0.31 -17.59 -6.24
N GLU A 3 0.55 -18.08 -7.14
CA GLU A 3 0.53 -19.48 -7.61
C GLU A 3 0.77 -20.52 -6.49
N ARG A 4 1.43 -20.11 -5.40
CA ARG A 4 1.74 -21.00 -4.27
C ARG A 4 0.62 -21.11 -3.25
N LEU A 5 -0.44 -20.31 -3.38
CA LEU A 5 -1.56 -20.30 -2.44
C LEU A 5 -2.65 -21.30 -2.83
N SER A 6 -2.65 -21.82 -4.06
CA SER A 6 -3.65 -22.76 -4.57
C SER A 6 -5.10 -22.30 -4.34
N LEU A 7 -5.32 -20.98 -4.39
CA LEU A 7 -6.63 -20.34 -4.21
C LEU A 7 -7.19 -19.91 -5.58
N THR A 8 -8.52 -19.90 -5.70
CA THR A 8 -9.23 -19.27 -6.82
C THR A 8 -9.08 -17.73 -6.79
N PRO A 9 -9.32 -17.02 -7.91
CA PRO A 9 -9.30 -15.55 -7.93
C PRO A 9 -10.18 -14.91 -6.85
N GLU A 10 -11.38 -15.44 -6.64
CA GLU A 10 -12.34 -14.95 -5.65
C GLU A 10 -11.87 -15.18 -4.21
N GLU A 11 -11.28 -16.35 -3.95
CA GLU A 11 -10.68 -16.67 -2.65
C GLU A 11 -9.42 -15.82 -2.39
N LEU A 12 -8.63 -15.51 -3.41
CA LEU A 12 -7.45 -14.63 -3.30
C LEU A 12 -7.85 -13.21 -2.91
N ASP A 13 -8.90 -12.67 -3.52
CA ASP A 13 -9.40 -11.34 -3.20
C ASP A 13 -9.96 -11.31 -1.78
N THR A 14 -10.74 -12.32 -1.39
CA THR A 14 -11.25 -12.47 -0.02
C THR A 14 -10.09 -12.53 0.98
N PHE A 15 -9.09 -13.39 0.72
CA PHE A 15 -7.91 -13.49 1.55
C PHE A 15 -7.17 -12.14 1.65
N LYS A 16 -6.91 -11.48 0.53
CA LYS A 16 -6.19 -10.20 0.46
C LYS A 16 -6.89 -9.12 1.27
N TYR A 17 -8.21 -8.99 1.10
CA TYR A 17 -8.99 -7.91 1.69
C TYR A 17 -9.39 -8.15 3.14
N GLU A 18 -9.69 -9.39 3.51
CA GLU A 18 -10.35 -9.70 4.78
C GLU A 18 -9.46 -10.45 5.78
N GLU A 19 -8.39 -11.10 5.33
CA GLU A 19 -7.50 -11.87 6.20
C GLU A 19 -6.07 -11.30 6.20
N GLY A 20 -5.40 -11.34 5.06
CA GLY A 20 -4.07 -10.81 4.83
C GLY A 20 -3.03 -11.34 5.83
N LEU A 21 -2.21 -10.43 6.36
CA LEU A 21 -1.19 -10.74 7.37
C LEU A 21 -1.76 -11.10 8.74
N LEU A 22 -3.07 -10.89 8.95
CA LEU A 22 -3.74 -11.13 10.22
C LEU A 22 -4.50 -12.46 10.23
N ALA A 23 -4.37 -13.28 9.18
CA ALA A 23 -5.09 -14.54 9.07
C ALA A 23 -4.77 -15.46 10.26
N ARG A 24 -5.82 -16.09 10.83
CA ARG A 24 -5.71 -17.06 11.91
C ARG A 24 -6.29 -18.40 11.44
N GLY A 25 -5.45 -19.39 11.14
CA GLY A 25 -5.90 -20.73 10.73
C GLY A 25 -5.33 -21.25 9.41
N LYS A 26 -6.06 -22.17 8.76
CA LYS A 26 -5.63 -23.23 7.82
C LYS A 26 -5.00 -22.79 6.47
N SER A 27 -3.91 -22.04 6.48
CA SER A 27 -2.84 -22.18 5.48
C SER A 27 -1.56 -21.51 5.98
N ILE A 28 -0.88 -22.19 6.90
CA ILE A 28 0.39 -21.72 7.50
C ILE A 28 1.44 -21.50 6.40
N ALA A 29 1.51 -22.38 5.40
CA ALA A 29 2.48 -22.29 4.31
C ALA A 29 2.28 -21.05 3.42
N GLY A 30 1.04 -20.67 3.14
CA GLY A 30 0.73 -19.46 2.39
C GLY A 30 1.07 -18.19 3.17
N LEU A 31 0.70 -18.19 4.46
CA LEU A 31 0.98 -17.09 5.37
C LEU A 31 2.48 -16.84 5.54
N GLU A 32 3.30 -17.88 5.67
CA GLU A 32 4.75 -17.76 5.79
C GLU A 32 5.37 -17.08 4.57
N VAL A 33 4.97 -17.48 3.36
CA VAL A 33 5.47 -16.87 2.11
C VAL A 33 5.07 -15.41 2.02
N ILE A 34 3.81 -15.10 2.34
CA ILE A 34 3.31 -13.72 2.28
C ILE A 34 3.97 -12.86 3.36
N SER A 35 4.14 -13.40 4.58
CA SER A 35 4.81 -12.71 5.68
C SER A 35 6.27 -12.43 5.34
N GLY A 36 6.97 -13.37 4.73
CA GLY A 36 8.33 -13.17 4.24
C GLY A 36 8.41 -12.07 3.18
N ALA A 37 7.47 -12.06 2.22
CA ALA A 37 7.40 -11.01 1.20
C ALA A 37 7.05 -9.63 1.81
N ALA A 38 6.13 -9.57 2.77
CA ALA A 38 5.77 -8.36 3.48
C ALA A 38 6.93 -7.83 4.34
N SER A 39 7.68 -8.72 4.99
CA SER A 39 8.92 -8.38 5.72
C SER A 39 9.94 -7.75 4.80
N ALA A 40 10.25 -8.40 3.67
CA ALA A 40 11.20 -7.88 2.69
C ALA A 40 10.76 -6.51 2.14
N LEU A 41 9.47 -6.34 1.86
CA LEU A 41 8.92 -5.05 1.43
C LEU A 41 9.05 -3.98 2.52
N ALA A 42 8.69 -4.30 3.76
CA ALA A 42 8.79 -3.36 4.88
C ALA A 42 10.25 -2.94 5.12
N ASP A 43 11.20 -3.85 4.96
CA ASP A 43 12.64 -3.58 5.07
C ASP A 43 13.11 -2.58 4.01
N GLU A 44 12.73 -2.79 2.74
CA GLU A 44 13.07 -1.86 1.67
C GLU A 44 12.39 -0.50 1.84
N VAL A 45 11.12 -0.46 2.24
CA VAL A 45 10.43 0.79 2.57
C VAL A 45 11.14 1.51 3.72
N GLY A 46 11.53 0.80 4.78
CA GLY A 46 12.27 1.35 5.91
C GLY A 46 13.61 1.96 5.50
N LYS A 47 14.37 1.27 4.65
CA LYS A 47 15.63 1.77 4.10
C LYS A 47 15.45 3.05 3.29
N HIS A 48 14.46 3.09 2.41
CA HIS A 48 14.16 4.29 1.61
C HIS A 48 13.62 5.43 2.47
N TYR A 49 12.75 5.13 3.43
CA TYR A 49 12.23 6.11 4.36
C TYR A 49 13.37 6.78 5.13
N HIS A 50 14.25 5.99 5.74
CA HIS A 50 15.39 6.51 6.49
C HIS A 50 16.35 7.32 5.61
N TYR A 51 16.65 6.86 4.40
CA TYR A 51 17.49 7.60 3.45
C TYR A 51 16.94 9.00 3.17
N TRP A 52 15.64 9.11 2.89
CA TRP A 52 15.00 10.39 2.57
C TRP A 52 14.84 11.28 3.80
N ASP A 53 14.44 10.69 4.93
CA ASP A 53 14.22 11.40 6.18
C ASP A 53 15.53 11.98 6.79
N THR A 54 16.65 11.31 6.54
CA THR A 54 17.98 11.78 6.95
C THR A 54 18.69 12.61 5.90
N ARG A 55 18.09 12.82 4.71
CA ARG A 55 18.75 13.54 3.63
C ARG A 55 19.09 14.97 4.04
N ARG A 56 20.31 15.38 3.73
CA ARG A 56 20.83 16.74 3.94
C ARG A 56 21.07 17.43 2.59
N ASN A 57 20.91 18.75 2.54
CA ASN A 57 21.32 19.54 1.38
C ASN A 57 22.84 19.80 1.41
N GLU A 58 23.37 20.49 0.39
CA GLU A 58 24.80 20.84 0.28
C GLU A 58 25.32 21.68 1.46
N ARG A 59 24.42 22.35 2.19
CA ARG A 59 24.72 23.17 3.37
C ARG A 59 24.65 22.37 4.67
N GLY A 60 24.37 21.07 4.61
CA GLY A 60 24.23 20.19 5.78
C GLY A 60 22.87 20.31 6.50
N GLU A 61 21.93 21.09 5.96
CA GLU A 61 20.61 21.28 6.54
C GLU A 61 19.72 20.07 6.21
N ARG A 62 18.92 19.62 7.19
CA ARG A 62 17.95 18.55 6.98
C ARG A 62 16.87 19.01 6.01
N LEU A 63 16.67 18.24 4.93
CA LEU A 63 15.52 18.42 4.05
C LEU A 63 14.23 18.11 4.83
N THR A 64 13.10 18.63 4.36
CA THR A 64 11.79 18.46 5.01
C THR A 64 11.58 17.00 5.43
N PRO A 65 11.38 16.72 6.74
CA PRO A 65 11.15 15.38 7.24
C PRO A 65 9.97 14.72 6.54
N LEU A 66 10.01 13.39 6.43
CA LEU A 66 8.87 12.65 5.90
C LEU A 66 7.75 12.63 6.95
N GLU A 67 6.52 12.92 6.51
CA GLU A 67 5.34 12.93 7.38
C GLU A 67 4.63 11.57 7.39
N ARG A 68 4.48 10.95 6.21
CA ARG A 68 3.76 9.68 6.07
C ARG A 68 4.16 8.90 4.81
N VAL A 69 3.73 7.65 4.75
CA VAL A 69 3.82 6.77 3.59
C VAL A 69 2.44 6.52 3.01
N TYR A 70 2.30 6.64 1.68
CA TYR A 70 1.09 6.24 0.97
C TYR A 70 1.27 4.89 0.29
N LEU A 71 0.32 3.98 0.53
CA LEU A 71 0.27 2.67 -0.13
C LEU A 71 -0.71 2.71 -1.32
N LEU A 72 -0.19 2.40 -2.50
CA LEU A 72 -0.91 2.38 -3.77
C LEU A 72 -0.72 1.03 -4.49
N GLY A 73 -1.53 0.77 -5.51
CA GLY A 73 -1.50 -0.48 -6.27
C GLY A 73 -2.39 -1.58 -5.68
N GLY A 74 -2.62 -2.65 -6.44
CA GLY A 74 -3.48 -3.76 -6.00
C GLY A 74 -2.97 -4.48 -4.75
N GLY A 75 -1.65 -4.53 -4.55
CA GLY A 75 -1.02 -5.13 -3.38
C GLY A 75 -1.19 -4.33 -2.07
N ALA A 76 -1.46 -3.02 -2.16
CA ALA A 76 -1.72 -2.18 -0.99
C ALA A 76 -2.97 -2.62 -0.19
N ASN A 77 -3.84 -3.40 -0.82
CA ASN A 77 -5.05 -3.91 -0.22
C ASN A 77 -4.84 -5.11 0.73
N LEU A 78 -3.62 -5.65 0.82
CA LEU A 78 -3.33 -6.74 1.76
C LEU A 78 -3.60 -6.29 3.20
N LYS A 79 -4.56 -6.92 3.86
CA LYS A 79 -4.93 -6.59 5.24
C LYS A 79 -3.73 -6.74 6.18
N GLY A 80 -3.55 -5.77 7.07
CA GLY A 80 -2.41 -5.69 8.00
C GLY A 80 -1.10 -5.16 7.41
N LEU A 81 -0.97 -5.01 6.08
CA LEU A 81 0.27 -4.52 5.47
C LEU A 81 0.62 -3.09 5.89
N GLY A 82 -0.38 -2.21 5.98
CA GLY A 82 -0.20 -0.82 6.42
C GLY A 82 0.39 -0.75 7.83
N ASP A 83 -0.23 -1.45 8.78
CA ASP A 83 0.24 -1.49 10.18
C ASP A 83 1.62 -2.12 10.29
N TYR A 84 1.88 -3.16 9.50
CA TYR A 84 3.16 -3.84 9.46
C TYR A 84 4.28 -2.90 8.98
N ILE A 85 4.07 -2.16 7.88
CA ILE A 85 5.03 -1.17 7.40
C ILE A 85 5.15 0.00 8.40
N ALA A 86 4.05 0.47 8.98
CA ALA A 86 4.05 1.54 9.97
C ALA A 86 4.94 1.21 11.17
N SER A 87 4.90 -0.05 11.63
CA SER A 87 5.77 -0.52 12.71
C SER A 87 7.26 -0.46 12.36
N ARG A 88 7.60 -0.56 11.06
CA ARG A 88 8.99 -0.51 10.56
C ARG A 88 9.49 0.92 10.40
N VAL A 89 8.66 1.82 9.88
CA VAL A 89 9.05 3.22 9.61
C VAL A 89 8.79 4.17 10.78
N GLN A 90 8.02 3.75 11.79
CA GLN A 90 7.62 4.58 12.94
C GLN A 90 6.93 5.89 12.51
N ALA A 91 6.14 5.80 11.45
CA ALA A 91 5.44 6.91 10.82
C ALA A 91 4.08 6.43 10.30
N GLU A 92 3.22 7.38 9.98
CA GLU A 92 1.89 7.05 9.50
C GLU A 92 1.95 6.38 8.11
N VAL A 93 1.18 5.31 7.93
CA VAL A 93 1.07 4.61 6.64
C VAL A 93 -0.40 4.50 6.28
N THR A 94 -0.79 5.08 5.15
CA THR A 94 -2.21 5.17 4.77
C THR A 94 -2.47 4.77 3.32
N ARG A 95 -3.70 4.34 3.04
CA ARG A 95 -4.20 4.16 1.67
C ARG A 95 -4.96 5.43 1.28
N PRO A 96 -4.41 6.29 0.41
CA PRO A 96 -5.04 7.55 0.06
C PRO A 96 -6.33 7.33 -0.75
N ASN A 97 -7.17 8.36 -0.81
CA ASN A 97 -8.28 8.39 -1.75
C ASN A 97 -7.77 8.91 -3.10
N VAL A 98 -7.64 8.02 -4.09
CA VAL A 98 -7.11 8.37 -5.42
C VAL A 98 -8.04 9.31 -6.21
N TRP A 99 -9.30 9.42 -5.83
CA TRP A 99 -10.29 10.29 -6.49
C TRP A 99 -10.37 11.69 -5.88
N GLU A 100 -9.70 11.94 -4.76
CA GLU A 100 -9.85 13.19 -3.97
C GLU A 100 -9.55 14.46 -4.76
N ASN A 101 -8.64 14.39 -5.74
CA ASN A 101 -8.25 15.51 -6.57
C ASN A 101 -8.90 15.50 -7.97
N ILE A 102 -9.86 14.59 -8.21
CA ILE A 102 -10.50 14.40 -9.52
C ILE A 102 -11.84 15.10 -9.57
N ASN A 103 -12.73 14.79 -8.63
CA ASN A 103 -14.09 15.30 -8.62
C ASN A 103 -14.68 15.26 -7.20
N SER A 104 -15.70 16.08 -6.96
CA SER A 104 -16.50 15.96 -5.73
C SER A 104 -17.35 14.69 -5.79
N PHE A 105 -17.37 13.93 -4.69
CA PHE A 105 -18.28 12.79 -4.54
C PHE A 105 -19.75 13.21 -4.39
N GLU A 106 -20.03 14.49 -4.13
CA GLU A 106 -21.40 15.03 -4.17
C GLU A 106 -21.92 15.16 -5.61
N GLU A 107 -21.02 15.40 -6.56
CA GLU A 107 -21.35 15.59 -7.97
C GLU A 107 -21.30 14.27 -8.75
N TYR A 108 -20.35 13.41 -8.43
CA TYR A 108 -20.16 12.14 -9.12
C TYR A 108 -19.48 11.09 -8.21
N ILE A 109 -20.04 9.89 -8.17
CA ILE A 109 -19.43 8.75 -7.48
C ILE A 109 -18.85 7.81 -8.55
N PRO A 110 -17.52 7.65 -8.64
CA PRO A 110 -16.90 6.71 -9.57
C PRO A 110 -17.44 5.28 -9.35
N PRO A 111 -17.73 4.52 -10.42
CA PRO A 111 -18.25 3.16 -10.30
C PRO A 111 -17.20 2.14 -9.82
N ILE A 112 -15.95 2.57 -9.65
CA ILE A 112 -14.85 1.75 -9.16
C ILE A 112 -14.76 1.91 -7.65
N ASP A 113 -14.84 0.81 -6.91
CA ASP A 113 -14.74 0.83 -5.45
C ASP A 113 -13.35 1.30 -4.97
N ARG A 114 -13.28 1.77 -3.73
CA ARG A 114 -12.05 2.33 -3.15
C ARG A 114 -10.87 1.36 -3.13
N ARG A 115 -11.09 0.06 -2.95
CA ARG A 115 -9.99 -0.91 -2.88
C ARG A 115 -9.45 -1.16 -4.28
N ALA A 116 -10.33 -1.38 -5.25
CA ALA A 116 -9.95 -1.55 -6.65
C ALA A 116 -9.30 -0.27 -7.21
N SER A 117 -9.76 0.92 -6.83
CA SER A 117 -9.26 2.18 -7.37
C SER A 117 -7.77 2.40 -7.12
N LEU A 118 -7.19 1.84 -6.04
CA LEU A 118 -5.76 1.96 -5.75
C LEU A 118 -4.86 1.40 -6.85
N GLN A 119 -5.32 0.41 -7.63
CA GLN A 119 -4.54 -0.14 -8.75
C GLN A 119 -4.50 0.79 -9.96
N TYR A 120 -5.39 1.78 -10.01
CA TYR A 120 -5.50 2.75 -11.10
C TYR A 120 -4.88 4.10 -10.76
N ALA A 121 -4.21 4.25 -9.61
CA ALA A 121 -3.62 5.52 -9.17
C ALA A 121 -2.76 6.18 -10.26
N THR A 122 -1.94 5.39 -10.97
CA THR A 122 -1.12 5.88 -12.09
C THR A 122 -1.96 6.36 -13.26
N ALA A 123 -2.97 5.60 -13.68
CA ALA A 123 -3.83 5.96 -14.81
C ALA A 123 -4.66 7.22 -14.50
N ILE A 124 -5.18 7.32 -13.27
CA ILE A 124 -5.88 8.49 -12.75
C ILE A 124 -4.94 9.72 -12.76
N GLY A 125 -3.72 9.57 -12.25
CA GLY A 125 -2.72 10.65 -12.24
C GLY A 125 -2.29 11.10 -13.64
N LEU A 126 -2.24 10.19 -14.61
CA LEU A 126 -1.97 10.54 -16.02
C LEU A 126 -3.15 11.30 -16.65
N ALA A 127 -4.39 10.93 -16.32
CA ALA A 127 -5.58 11.59 -16.83
C ALA A 127 -5.68 13.05 -16.35
N LEU A 128 -5.20 13.35 -15.13
CA LEU A 128 -5.15 14.72 -14.57
C LEU A 128 -4.37 15.71 -15.44
N ARG A 129 -3.42 15.26 -16.26
CA ARG A 129 -2.64 16.15 -17.13
C ARG A 129 -3.50 16.84 -18.19
N GLY A 130 -4.61 16.23 -18.57
CA GLY A 130 -5.52 16.76 -19.61
C GLY A 130 -6.66 17.62 -19.07
N MET A 131 -6.72 17.86 -17.75
CA MET A 131 -7.75 18.63 -17.06
C MET A 131 -7.36 20.10 -16.86
#